data_AF-A0A143YVM4-F1
#
_entry.id   AF-A0A143YVM4-F1
#
_cell.length_a   1.000
_cell.length_b   1.000
_cell.length_c   1.000
_cell.angle_alpha   90.00
_cell.angle_beta   90.00
_cell.angle_gamma   90.00
#
_symmetry.space_group_name_H-M   'P 1'
#
loop_
_entity.id
_entity.type
_entity.pdbx_description
1 polymer ?
#
loop_
_entity_poly.entity_id
_entity_poly.type
_entity_poly.pdbx_seq_one_letter_code
_entity_poly.pdbx_strand_id
1 'polypeptide(L)'
;MLIHLDKHLNVFINYNEKYWLENNMTKAIVNTLELLDTSNQLELIAKLVKNPAITQLDKTQHRCRFALQSKPRGLDIEAVPSENRILLGLSPTGGVWNEKLLDIRKLKLNPTEAVQEIYTTLFSDVTSVKEMEQGKFDKIYLNFAQAEYDTLLWLDANHGSIPDGWILIEKDGQPVYCIIIENKLYDLNPYQLRNHRQKSLEYNAATTITQSFSTVYDLFLRKQNNLDVKGQTTLIPHLLEYMTIMGYEPVHRFYLNDVLTIRNADSEEERKFYKELLYQKFFNFFQNYCEENGYDFNRKKRRMNITGISEFNFVFEFDVENAQIIISSEIGNQNAFVSQKILAQLQKADSDFAQQVQNDYPKSTFERFIRMKSSRAFLYFPIAEYAHLNAYIDSIKGMSISDGKIPKDECLKFLTTQHVHPDEHAFAALKRYQFQHWHKLEYLRILDRLELDIYLDEPNHARLKRDLTMLIEQHIIGLKRFKKELSL
;
A
#
# COMPACT_ATOMS: atom_id res chain seq x y z
N MET A 1 0.25 -44.19 0.07
CA MET A 1 1.08 -44.11 1.30
C MET A 1 1.25 -42.63 1.61
N LEU A 2 0.76 -42.22 2.79
CA LEU A 2 0.48 -40.84 3.19
C LEU A 2 1.69 -39.90 2.96
N ILE A 3 1.58 -39.01 1.97
CA ILE A 3 2.48 -37.86 1.87
C ILE A 3 2.03 -36.88 2.94
N HIS A 4 2.82 -36.79 4.00
CA HIS A 4 2.74 -35.74 5.00
C HIS A 4 2.62 -34.39 4.29
N LEU A 5 1.43 -33.79 4.37
CA LEU A 5 1.19 -32.38 4.10
C LEU A 5 2.13 -31.60 5.02
N ASP A 6 3.25 -31.18 4.46
CA ASP A 6 4.25 -30.39 5.15
C ASP A 6 3.62 -29.05 5.53
N LYS A 7 3.83 -28.66 6.78
CA LYS A 7 3.28 -27.48 7.45
C LYS A 7 3.91 -26.17 6.91
N HIS A 8 4.55 -26.22 5.75
CA HIS A 8 5.19 -25.13 5.03
C HIS A 8 4.24 -24.31 4.14
N LEU A 9 2.97 -24.68 4.04
CA LEU A 9 1.88 -23.83 3.51
C LEU A 9 1.49 -22.66 4.45
N ASN A 10 2.22 -22.47 5.55
CA ASN A 10 2.04 -21.36 6.51
C ASN A 10 2.68 -20.02 6.07
N VAL A 11 3.18 -19.89 4.84
CA VAL A 11 3.92 -18.69 4.40
C VAL A 11 3.04 -17.43 4.29
N PHE A 12 1.71 -17.58 4.23
CA PHE A 12 0.80 -16.43 4.10
C PHE A 12 -0.04 -16.09 5.35
N ILE A 13 -0.10 -16.94 6.38
CA ILE A 13 -1.10 -16.78 7.46
C ILE A 13 -0.54 -16.80 8.90
N ASN A 14 0.73 -17.20 9.16
CA ASN A 14 1.14 -17.50 10.54
C ASN A 14 2.27 -16.64 11.15
N TYR A 15 2.18 -15.31 11.05
CA TYR A 15 3.05 -14.41 11.84
C TYR A 15 2.31 -13.16 12.36
N ASN A 16 1.42 -13.33 13.35
CA ASN A 16 0.99 -12.30 14.32
C ASN A 16 0.84 -10.86 13.77
N GLU A 17 0.23 -10.67 12.60
CA GLU A 17 -0.06 -9.34 12.01
C GLU A 17 1.17 -8.43 11.77
N LYS A 18 2.40 -8.99 11.70
CA LYS A 18 3.63 -8.22 11.47
C LYS A 18 4.15 -8.37 10.05
N TYR A 19 3.42 -7.80 9.09
CA TYR A 19 3.73 -7.82 7.65
C TYR A 19 5.11 -7.22 7.27
N TRP A 20 5.77 -6.52 8.19
CA TRP A 20 7.07 -5.88 7.97
C TRP A 20 8.28 -6.74 8.39
N LEU A 21 8.09 -7.96 8.90
CA LEU A 21 9.17 -8.73 9.55
C LEU A 21 9.91 -9.77 8.70
N GLU A 22 9.45 -10.19 7.51
CA GLU A 22 10.35 -10.96 6.64
C GLU A 22 9.97 -10.97 5.15
N ASN A 23 10.96 -10.59 4.34
CA ASN A 23 11.04 -10.63 2.88
C ASN A 23 10.97 -12.05 2.33
N ASN A 24 9.95 -12.42 1.56
CA ASN A 24 9.97 -13.70 0.84
C ASN A 24 9.33 -13.66 -0.55
N MET A 25 9.50 -12.55 -1.28
CA MET A 25 9.04 -12.43 -2.67
C MET A 25 9.59 -13.54 -3.57
N THR A 26 10.89 -13.84 -3.47
CA THR A 26 11.51 -14.92 -4.25
C THR A 26 10.86 -16.28 -3.97
N LYS A 27 10.59 -16.59 -2.70
CA LYS A 27 9.92 -17.83 -2.30
C LYS A 27 8.49 -17.89 -2.81
N ALA A 28 7.74 -16.79 -2.73
CA ALA A 28 6.37 -16.72 -3.25
C ALA A 28 6.33 -16.96 -4.77
N ILE A 29 7.25 -16.34 -5.53
CA ILE A 29 7.39 -16.55 -6.98
C ILE A 29 7.76 -18.00 -7.28
N VAL A 30 8.80 -18.54 -6.63
CA VAL A 30 9.29 -19.90 -6.86
C VAL A 30 8.22 -20.95 -6.56
N ASN A 31 7.56 -20.86 -5.40
CA ASN A 31 6.48 -21.78 -5.04
C ASN A 31 5.31 -21.71 -6.02
N THR A 32 5.01 -20.51 -6.52
CA THR A 32 3.96 -20.32 -7.53
C THR A 32 4.34 -20.98 -8.85
N LEU A 33 5.58 -20.80 -9.32
CA LEU A 33 6.07 -21.44 -10.54
C LEU A 33 6.10 -22.97 -10.39
N GLU A 34 6.57 -23.49 -9.26
CA GLU A 34 6.73 -24.93 -9.02
C GLU A 34 5.41 -25.72 -9.16
N LEU A 35 4.27 -25.10 -8.85
CA LEU A 35 2.95 -25.72 -8.95
C LEU A 35 2.28 -25.62 -10.32
N LEU A 36 2.89 -24.90 -11.26
CA LEU A 36 2.42 -24.83 -12.65
C LEU A 36 2.96 -26.01 -13.45
N ASP A 37 2.23 -26.42 -14.49
CA ASP A 37 2.80 -27.34 -15.47
C ASP A 37 4.00 -26.72 -16.20
N THR A 38 4.85 -27.57 -16.77
CA THR A 38 6.08 -27.14 -17.43
C THR A 38 5.85 -26.12 -18.56
N SER A 39 4.74 -26.21 -19.28
CA SER A 39 4.43 -25.24 -20.35
C SER A 39 4.24 -23.85 -19.76
N ASN A 40 3.47 -23.76 -18.68
CA ASN A 40 3.19 -22.52 -17.97
C ASN A 40 4.41 -21.98 -17.21
N GLN A 41 5.24 -22.87 -16.65
CA GLN A 41 6.53 -22.51 -16.05
C GLN A 41 7.45 -21.83 -17.08
N LEU A 42 7.71 -22.50 -18.21
CA LEU A 42 8.61 -21.98 -19.25
C LEU A 42 8.12 -20.64 -19.79
N GLU A 43 6.81 -20.48 -20.00
CA GLU A 43 6.23 -19.21 -20.45
C GLU A 43 6.46 -18.06 -19.46
N LEU A 44 6.18 -18.28 -18.17
CA LEU A 44 6.36 -17.24 -17.15
C LEU A 44 7.84 -16.94 -16.92
N ILE A 45 8.69 -17.97 -16.87
CA ILE A 45 10.15 -17.79 -16.72
C ILE A 45 10.69 -16.97 -17.89
N ALA A 46 10.33 -17.30 -19.13
CA ALA A 46 10.73 -16.56 -20.31
C ALA A 46 10.37 -15.06 -20.23
N LYS A 47 9.17 -14.75 -19.72
CA LYS A 47 8.72 -13.37 -19.52
C LYS A 47 9.46 -12.68 -18.37
N LEU A 48 9.70 -13.38 -17.26
CA LEU A 48 10.45 -12.87 -16.10
C LEU A 48 11.89 -12.52 -16.47
N VAL A 49 12.57 -13.33 -17.28
CA VAL A 49 13.95 -13.05 -17.70
C VAL A 49 14.05 -12.38 -19.08
N LYS A 50 12.92 -11.96 -19.67
CA LYS A 50 12.85 -11.32 -20.98
C LYS A 50 13.60 -12.10 -22.09
N ASN A 51 13.55 -13.43 -22.04
CA ASN A 51 14.20 -14.32 -22.99
C ASN A 51 13.17 -15.21 -23.71
N PRO A 52 12.74 -14.83 -24.93
CA PRO A 52 11.74 -15.60 -25.68
C PRO A 52 12.26 -16.95 -26.20
N ALA A 53 13.59 -17.20 -26.19
CA ALA A 53 14.11 -18.52 -26.58
C ALA A 53 13.63 -19.63 -25.62
N ILE A 54 13.36 -19.28 -24.35
CA ILE A 54 12.84 -20.23 -23.35
C ILE A 54 11.44 -20.74 -23.72
N THR A 55 10.58 -19.91 -24.34
CA THR A 55 9.23 -20.38 -24.75
C THR A 55 9.26 -21.35 -25.93
N GLN A 56 10.38 -21.43 -26.66
CA GLN A 56 10.55 -22.33 -27.81
C GLN A 56 11.07 -23.72 -27.40
N LEU A 57 11.40 -23.92 -26.12
CA LEU A 57 11.89 -25.20 -25.61
C LEU A 57 10.77 -26.26 -25.64
N ASP A 58 11.14 -27.48 -26.03
CA ASP A 58 10.21 -28.61 -26.02
C ASP A 58 9.84 -29.00 -24.59
N LYS A 59 8.60 -28.70 -24.18
CA LYS A 59 8.05 -28.99 -22.86
C LYS A 59 8.01 -30.48 -22.48
N THR A 60 8.20 -31.39 -23.44
CA THR A 60 8.27 -32.84 -23.17
C THR A 60 9.67 -33.31 -22.82
N GLN A 61 10.70 -32.56 -23.25
CA GLN A 61 12.12 -32.87 -23.03
C GLN A 61 12.74 -32.03 -21.92
N HIS A 62 12.11 -30.91 -21.57
CA HIS A 62 12.62 -29.97 -20.57
C HIS A 62 11.80 -30.02 -19.30
N ARG A 63 12.44 -29.73 -18.17
CA ARG A 63 11.79 -29.54 -16.87
C ARG A 63 12.41 -28.36 -16.13
N CYS A 64 11.63 -27.73 -15.26
CA CYS A 64 12.14 -26.69 -14.36
C CYS A 64 12.44 -27.30 -12.99
N ARG A 65 13.58 -26.94 -12.41
CA ARG A 65 13.96 -27.25 -11.02
C ARG A 65 14.27 -25.97 -10.28
N PHE A 66 13.79 -25.87 -9.04
CA PHE A 66 13.91 -24.67 -8.23
C PHE A 66 14.73 -24.95 -6.95
N ALA A 67 15.44 -23.95 -6.45
CA ALA A 67 16.08 -24.00 -5.13
C ALA A 67 16.09 -22.61 -4.48
N LEU A 68 15.98 -22.56 -3.15
CA LEU A 68 16.03 -21.32 -2.37
C LEU A 68 17.32 -21.28 -1.56
N GLN A 69 17.98 -20.12 -1.55
CA GLN A 69 19.14 -19.77 -0.70
C GLN A 69 20.30 -20.80 -0.65
N SER A 70 20.33 -21.78 -1.56
CA SER A 70 21.33 -22.84 -1.60
C SER A 70 21.59 -23.24 -3.04
N LYS A 71 22.88 -23.33 -3.41
CA LYS A 71 23.28 -23.79 -4.74
C LYS A 71 22.79 -25.24 -4.92
N PRO A 72 22.07 -25.56 -6.02
CA PRO A 72 21.63 -26.92 -6.28
C PRO A 72 22.79 -27.91 -6.27
N ARG A 73 22.63 -29.03 -5.56
CA ARG A 73 23.65 -30.09 -5.50
C ARG A 73 23.93 -30.65 -6.90
N GLY A 74 25.20 -30.84 -7.22
CA GLY A 74 25.66 -31.38 -8.50
C GLY A 74 25.54 -30.41 -9.68
N LEU A 75 25.21 -29.13 -9.46
CA LEU A 75 25.18 -28.13 -10.52
C LEU A 75 26.61 -27.74 -10.93
N ASP A 76 26.99 -28.18 -12.11
CA ASP A 76 28.12 -27.64 -12.86
C ASP A 76 27.66 -26.43 -13.68
N ILE A 77 28.07 -25.23 -13.25
CA ILE A 77 27.70 -23.98 -13.92
C ILE A 77 28.49 -23.83 -15.22
N GLU A 78 29.73 -24.35 -15.28
CA GLU A 78 30.61 -24.26 -16.44
C GLU A 78 30.01 -24.98 -17.65
N ALA A 79 29.26 -26.06 -17.40
CA ALA A 79 28.53 -26.81 -18.42
C ALA A 79 27.34 -26.06 -19.04
N VAL A 80 26.82 -25.02 -18.38
CA VAL A 80 25.70 -24.21 -18.90
C VAL A 80 26.25 -23.18 -19.89
N PRO A 81 25.69 -23.05 -21.12
CA PRO A 81 26.11 -22.01 -22.06
C PRO A 81 26.05 -20.63 -21.43
N SER A 82 27.03 -19.83 -21.77
CA SER A 82 27.37 -18.57 -21.11
C SER A 82 26.21 -17.56 -21.16
N GLU A 83 25.54 -17.51 -22.31
CA GLU A 83 24.35 -16.74 -22.67
C GLU A 83 23.07 -17.20 -21.96
N ASN A 84 23.06 -18.43 -21.43
CA ASN A 84 21.94 -19.03 -20.71
C ASN A 84 22.11 -18.91 -19.17
N ARG A 85 23.16 -18.24 -18.72
CA ARG A 85 23.41 -17.88 -17.32
C ARG A 85 22.81 -16.49 -17.07
N ILE A 86 21.80 -16.40 -16.21
CA ILE A 86 21.02 -15.17 -16.04
C ILE A 86 20.95 -14.79 -14.57
N LEU A 87 21.22 -13.52 -14.26
CA LEU A 87 20.85 -12.92 -12.98
C LEU A 87 19.55 -12.16 -13.17
N LEU A 88 18.50 -12.55 -12.45
CA LEU A 88 17.24 -11.82 -12.33
C LEU A 88 17.24 -10.99 -11.04
N GLY A 89 17.28 -9.68 -11.18
CA GLY A 89 17.15 -8.73 -10.08
C GLY A 89 15.71 -8.21 -9.95
N LEU A 90 15.14 -8.29 -8.75
CA LEU A 90 13.78 -7.83 -8.46
C LEU A 90 13.82 -6.72 -7.40
N SER A 91 13.22 -5.57 -7.69
CA SER A 91 13.08 -4.45 -6.75
C SER A 91 11.76 -3.71 -6.96
N PRO A 92 11.34 -2.77 -6.10
CA PRO A 92 10.10 -2.04 -6.31
C PRO A 92 10.06 -1.29 -7.65
N THR A 93 11.16 -0.65 -8.04
CA THR A 93 11.25 0.15 -9.28
C THR A 93 11.83 -0.62 -10.46
N GLY A 94 12.50 -1.75 -10.21
CA GLY A 94 13.35 -2.43 -11.20
C GLY A 94 14.69 -1.72 -11.43
N GLY A 95 14.94 -0.63 -10.72
CA GLY A 95 16.17 0.16 -10.77
C GLY A 95 17.31 -0.51 -10.01
N VAL A 96 18.52 -0.10 -10.41
CA VAL A 96 19.79 -0.40 -9.74
C VAL A 96 20.36 0.95 -9.31
N TRP A 97 20.93 1.04 -8.11
CA TRP A 97 21.60 2.26 -7.67
C TRP A 97 22.63 2.69 -8.72
N ASN A 98 22.59 3.99 -9.06
CA ASN A 98 23.56 4.75 -9.87
C ASN A 98 24.58 3.88 -10.63
N GLU A 99 24.39 3.66 -11.94
CA GLU A 99 25.14 2.70 -12.78
C GLU A 99 26.67 2.89 -12.83
N LYS A 100 27.22 3.93 -12.18
CA LYS A 100 28.67 4.11 -12.02
C LYS A 100 29.21 3.06 -11.05
N LEU A 101 29.65 1.94 -11.61
CA LEU A 101 30.36 0.88 -10.91
C LEU A 101 31.67 1.41 -10.31
N LEU A 102 31.74 1.50 -8.98
CA LEU A 102 33.00 1.79 -8.28
C LEU A 102 33.92 0.56 -8.37
N ASP A 103 35.19 0.80 -8.66
CA ASP A 103 36.19 -0.27 -8.71
C ASP A 103 36.67 -0.61 -7.29
N ILE A 104 36.11 -1.67 -6.70
CA ILE A 104 36.45 -2.15 -5.34
C ILE A 104 37.98 -2.34 -5.15
N ARG A 105 38.73 -2.64 -6.22
CA ARG A 105 40.19 -2.75 -6.14
C ARG A 105 40.87 -1.40 -5.93
N LYS A 106 40.30 -0.32 -6.48
CA LYS A 106 40.71 1.06 -6.21
C LYS A 106 40.23 1.52 -4.83
N LEU A 107 39.02 1.12 -4.42
CA LEU A 107 38.45 1.47 -3.10
C LEU A 107 39.26 0.90 -1.91
N LYS A 108 39.97 -0.22 -2.10
CA LYS A 108 40.90 -0.79 -1.11
C LYS A 108 42.18 0.03 -0.91
N LEU A 109 42.59 0.82 -1.91
CA LEU A 109 43.84 1.59 -1.86
C LEU A 109 43.65 2.93 -1.13
N ASN A 110 42.43 3.48 -1.12
CA ASN A 110 42.14 4.77 -0.48
C ASN A 110 40.74 4.82 0.16
N PRO A 111 40.57 4.31 1.40
CA PRO A 111 39.26 4.16 2.06
C PRO A 111 38.47 5.47 2.19
N THR A 112 39.15 6.58 2.48
CA THR A 112 38.49 7.89 2.66
C THR A 112 37.88 8.40 1.36
N GLU A 113 38.62 8.27 0.24
CA GLU A 113 38.11 8.66 -1.08
C GLU A 113 36.96 7.74 -1.51
N ALA A 114 37.06 6.45 -1.20
CA ALA A 114 36.01 5.46 -1.48
C ALA A 114 34.68 5.79 -0.79
N VAL A 115 34.73 6.11 0.51
CA VAL A 115 33.54 6.50 1.29
C VAL A 115 32.96 7.80 0.76
N GLN A 116 33.80 8.76 0.36
CA GLN A 116 33.35 10.02 -0.22
C GLN A 116 32.71 9.82 -1.61
N GLU A 117 33.22 8.89 -2.42
CA GLU A 117 32.67 8.56 -3.73
C GLU A 117 31.32 7.83 -3.60
N ILE A 118 31.21 6.89 -2.65
CA ILE A 118 29.94 6.23 -2.27
C ILE A 118 28.93 7.26 -1.78
N TYR A 119 29.34 8.15 -0.87
CA TYR A 119 28.51 9.25 -0.38
C TYR A 119 27.98 10.12 -1.53
N THR A 120 28.88 10.57 -2.40
CA THR A 120 28.49 11.43 -3.54
C THR A 120 27.57 10.71 -4.52
N THR A 121 27.75 9.40 -4.68
CA THR A 121 26.98 8.57 -5.62
C THR A 121 25.59 8.19 -5.07
N LEU A 122 25.47 7.94 -3.77
CA LEU A 122 24.20 7.63 -3.10
C LEU A 122 23.35 8.88 -2.86
N PHE A 123 23.99 10.04 -2.70
CA PHE A 123 23.32 11.27 -2.25
C PHE A 123 23.49 12.44 -3.22
N SER A 124 23.85 12.19 -4.49
CA SER A 124 24.03 13.25 -5.53
C SER A 124 22.81 14.15 -5.68
N ASP A 125 21.62 13.61 -5.47
CA ASP A 125 20.34 14.31 -5.64
C ASP A 125 19.89 15.08 -4.38
N VAL A 126 20.62 14.95 -3.27
CA VAL A 126 20.33 15.66 -2.00
C VAL A 126 20.84 17.12 -2.04
N THR A 127 21.31 17.59 -3.20
CA THR A 127 21.81 18.95 -3.44
C THR A 127 20.75 20.07 -3.35
N SER A 128 19.51 19.78 -2.94
CA SER A 128 18.45 20.78 -2.76
C SER A 128 18.05 21.12 -1.31
N VAL A 129 18.62 20.46 -0.30
CA VAL A 129 18.29 20.79 1.11
C VAL A 129 19.14 21.97 1.58
N LYS A 130 18.54 23.16 1.51
CA LYS A 130 19.02 24.43 2.05
C LYS A 130 19.55 24.28 3.50
N GLU A 131 20.74 24.85 3.70
CA GLU A 131 21.32 25.44 4.92
C GLU A 131 20.50 25.38 6.22
N MET A 132 20.32 24.21 6.85
CA MET A 132 20.16 24.07 8.31
C MET A 132 20.72 22.70 8.76
N GLU A 133 21.78 22.72 9.59
CA GLU A 133 22.45 21.56 10.24
C GLU A 133 23.38 20.64 9.42
N GLN A 134 24.25 21.19 8.57
CA GLN A 134 25.29 20.45 7.82
C GLN A 134 26.12 19.45 8.68
N GLY A 135 26.49 19.79 9.91
CA GLY A 135 27.41 18.95 10.70
C GLY A 135 26.85 17.64 11.27
N LYS A 136 25.52 17.51 11.43
CA LYS A 136 24.91 16.27 11.97
C LYS A 136 24.40 15.35 10.86
N PHE A 137 23.87 15.91 9.78
CA PHE A 137 23.40 15.15 8.62
C PHE A 137 24.56 14.51 7.86
N ASP A 138 25.65 15.26 7.61
CA ASP A 138 26.85 14.71 6.95
C ASP A 138 27.40 13.50 7.71
N LYS A 139 27.40 13.53 9.04
CA LYS A 139 27.91 12.42 9.85
C LYS A 139 27.05 11.16 9.76
N ILE A 140 25.72 11.28 9.69
CA ILE A 140 24.81 10.13 9.54
C ILE A 140 24.98 9.49 8.16
N TYR A 141 25.00 10.30 7.10
CA TYR A 141 25.15 9.81 5.74
C TYR A 141 26.56 9.29 5.44
N LEU A 142 27.61 9.89 6.03
CA LEU A 142 28.96 9.35 6.01
C LEU A 142 29.05 8.01 6.74
N ASN A 143 28.33 7.84 7.87
CA ASN A 143 28.24 6.54 8.53
C ASN A 143 27.51 5.50 7.67
N PHE A 144 26.49 5.89 6.91
CA PHE A 144 25.84 5.01 5.92
C PHE A 144 26.80 4.63 4.79
N ALA A 145 27.53 5.61 4.23
CA ALA A 145 28.53 5.35 3.20
C ALA A 145 29.68 4.47 3.71
N GLN A 146 30.09 4.65 4.98
CA GLN A 146 31.08 3.81 5.65
C GLN A 146 30.55 2.39 5.86
N ALA A 147 29.31 2.23 6.35
CA ALA A 147 28.69 0.92 6.52
C ALA A 147 28.53 0.18 5.18
N GLU A 148 28.24 0.91 4.11
CA GLU A 148 28.19 0.36 2.76
C GLU A 148 29.60 -0.04 2.28
N TYR A 149 30.61 0.82 2.46
CA TYR A 149 32.01 0.48 2.18
C TYR A 149 32.47 -0.79 2.92
N ASP A 150 32.16 -0.90 4.21
CA ASP A 150 32.47 -2.06 5.03
C ASP A 150 31.74 -3.31 4.53
N THR A 151 30.48 -3.16 4.10
CA THR A 151 29.69 -4.23 3.46
C THR A 151 30.33 -4.68 2.15
N LEU A 152 30.83 -3.75 1.33
CA LEU A 152 31.52 -4.06 0.08
C LEU A 152 32.84 -4.81 0.31
N LEU A 153 33.63 -4.39 1.29
CA LEU A 153 34.84 -5.11 1.68
C LEU A 153 34.53 -6.50 2.24
N TRP A 154 33.47 -6.61 3.05
CA TRP A 154 33.02 -7.89 3.61
C TRP A 154 32.50 -8.84 2.52
N LEU A 155 31.74 -8.34 1.54
CA LEU A 155 31.25 -9.10 0.39
C LEU A 155 32.38 -9.58 -0.52
N ASP A 156 33.44 -8.78 -0.68
CA ASP A 156 34.63 -9.17 -1.42
C ASP A 156 35.43 -10.24 -0.65
N ALA A 157 35.62 -10.06 0.67
CA ALA A 157 36.42 -10.91 1.53
C ALA A 157 35.80 -12.30 1.81
N ASN A 158 34.47 -12.44 1.84
CA ASN A 158 33.83 -13.72 2.16
C ASN A 158 33.52 -14.56 0.91
N HIS A 159 33.89 -15.85 0.96
CA HIS A 159 33.91 -16.80 -0.17
C HIS A 159 32.54 -17.37 -0.61
N GLY A 160 31.43 -16.67 -0.32
CA GLY A 160 30.10 -17.09 -0.75
C GLY A 160 29.30 -15.91 -1.26
N SER A 161 28.59 -16.12 -2.37
CA SER A 161 27.43 -15.31 -2.72
C SER A 161 26.24 -16.25 -2.74
N ILE A 162 25.22 -15.96 -1.95
CA ILE A 162 24.02 -16.79 -1.83
C ILE A 162 22.87 -15.99 -2.41
N PRO A 163 22.47 -16.24 -3.67
CA PRO A 163 21.28 -15.60 -4.22
C PRO A 163 20.03 -16.12 -3.51
N ASP A 164 18.96 -15.33 -3.51
CA ASP A 164 17.69 -15.68 -2.86
C ASP A 164 17.07 -16.96 -3.46
N GLY A 165 17.27 -17.18 -4.76
CA GLY A 165 16.69 -18.33 -5.45
C GLY A 165 17.45 -18.73 -6.71
N TRP A 166 17.17 -19.94 -7.16
CA TRP A 166 17.69 -20.56 -8.37
C TRP A 166 16.53 -21.16 -9.18
N ILE A 167 16.55 -20.92 -10.49
CA ILE A 167 15.69 -21.59 -11.47
C ILE A 167 16.63 -22.27 -12.47
N LEU A 168 16.55 -23.59 -12.54
CA LEU A 168 17.25 -24.39 -13.53
C LEU A 168 16.24 -24.91 -14.55
N ILE A 169 16.56 -24.75 -15.83
CA ILE A 169 15.83 -25.45 -16.90
C ILE A 169 16.76 -26.57 -17.35
N GLU A 170 16.29 -27.81 -17.25
CA GLU A 170 17.08 -29.00 -17.51
C GLU A 170 16.54 -29.73 -18.74
N LYS A 171 17.44 -30.26 -19.58
CA LYS A 171 17.15 -31.22 -20.63
C LYS A 171 17.85 -32.54 -20.29
N ASP A 172 17.10 -33.65 -20.26
CA ASP A 172 17.64 -34.98 -19.94
C ASP A 172 18.46 -35.01 -18.62
N GLY A 173 18.03 -34.21 -17.64
CA GLY A 173 18.68 -34.07 -16.33
C GLY A 173 19.92 -33.18 -16.29
N GLN A 174 20.32 -32.57 -17.42
CA GLN A 174 21.42 -31.63 -17.51
C GLN A 174 20.91 -30.18 -17.61
N PRO A 175 21.48 -29.22 -16.86
CA PRO A 175 21.04 -27.82 -16.89
C PRO A 175 21.41 -27.17 -18.22
N VAL A 176 20.41 -26.61 -18.91
CA VAL A 176 20.58 -25.82 -20.15
C VAL A 176 20.42 -24.32 -19.92
N TYR A 177 19.70 -23.93 -18.87
CA TYR A 177 19.67 -22.57 -18.33
C TYR A 177 19.90 -22.58 -16.82
N CYS A 178 20.61 -21.55 -16.35
CA CYS A 178 20.82 -21.29 -14.93
C CYS A 178 20.46 -19.84 -14.63
N ILE A 179 19.33 -19.64 -13.96
CA ILE A 179 18.84 -18.32 -13.57
C ILE A 179 18.96 -18.22 -12.05
N ILE A 180 19.62 -17.18 -11.54
CA ILE A 180 19.59 -16.83 -10.12
C ILE A 180 18.70 -15.63 -9.89
N ILE A 181 18.07 -15.57 -8.73
CA ILE A 181 17.19 -14.48 -8.33
C ILE A 181 17.82 -13.73 -7.17
N GLU A 182 17.85 -12.41 -7.29
CA GLU A 182 18.16 -11.49 -6.21
C GLU A 182 16.98 -10.54 -6.03
N ASN A 183 16.46 -10.39 -4.81
CA ASN A 183 15.40 -9.46 -4.50
C ASN A 183 15.84 -8.41 -3.46
N LYS A 184 15.28 -7.20 -3.57
CA LYS A 184 15.41 -6.14 -2.57
C LYS A 184 14.11 -5.37 -2.40
N LEU A 185 13.92 -4.80 -1.21
CA LEU A 185 12.82 -3.87 -0.89
C LEU A 185 13.08 -2.43 -1.37
N TYR A 186 14.23 -2.22 -1.97
CA TYR A 186 14.74 -0.95 -2.47
C TYR A 186 15.47 -1.25 -3.77
N ASP A 187 15.91 -0.21 -4.48
CA ASP A 187 16.68 -0.36 -5.72
C ASP A 187 17.90 -1.27 -5.52
N LEU A 188 18.22 -2.07 -6.53
CA LEU A 188 19.22 -3.13 -6.38
C LEU A 188 20.61 -2.52 -6.18
N ASN A 189 21.40 -3.14 -5.30
CA ASN A 189 22.80 -2.76 -5.12
C ASN A 189 23.66 -3.35 -6.27
N PRO A 190 24.29 -2.52 -7.13
CA PRO A 190 25.06 -3.00 -8.28
C PRO A 190 26.23 -3.90 -7.89
N TYR A 191 26.83 -3.71 -6.72
CA TYR A 191 27.93 -4.55 -6.23
C TYR A 191 27.47 -5.92 -5.81
N GLN A 192 26.30 -6.00 -5.19
CA GLN A 192 25.72 -7.27 -4.82
C GLN A 192 25.37 -8.07 -6.09
N LEU A 193 24.75 -7.43 -7.09
CA LEU A 193 24.49 -8.05 -8.40
C LEU A 193 25.80 -8.54 -9.05
N ARG A 194 26.85 -7.71 -9.03
CA ARG A 194 28.18 -8.08 -9.53
C ARG A 194 28.74 -9.30 -8.79
N ASN A 195 28.64 -9.32 -7.47
CA ASN A 195 29.12 -10.41 -6.62
C ASN A 195 28.35 -11.72 -6.91
N HIS A 196 27.03 -11.67 -7.05
CA HIS A 196 26.22 -12.81 -7.49
C HIS A 196 26.65 -13.31 -8.88
N ARG A 197 26.84 -12.43 -9.86
CA ARG A 197 27.36 -12.82 -11.18
C ARG A 197 28.73 -13.49 -11.08
N GLN A 198 29.66 -12.89 -10.32
CA GLN A 198 31.02 -13.42 -10.15
C GLN A 198 31.03 -14.79 -9.53
N LYS A 199 30.38 -14.93 -8.38
CA LYS A 199 30.53 -16.08 -7.50
C LYS A 199 29.49 -17.17 -7.76
N SER A 200 28.33 -16.82 -8.35
CA SER A 200 27.22 -17.76 -8.58
C SER A 200 26.99 -18.12 -10.05
N LEU A 201 27.49 -17.34 -11.02
CA LEU A 201 27.30 -17.58 -12.46
C LEU A 201 28.60 -17.54 -13.30
N GLU A 202 29.72 -17.21 -12.67
CA GLU A 202 31.03 -16.93 -13.30
C GLU A 202 31.02 -15.68 -14.21
N TYR A 203 31.84 -14.70 -13.81
CA TYR A 203 31.71 -13.26 -14.05
C TYR A 203 31.42 -12.76 -15.47
N ASN A 204 31.93 -13.39 -16.51
CA ASN A 204 32.11 -12.72 -17.81
C ASN A 204 30.99 -12.93 -18.83
N ALA A 205 30.01 -13.80 -18.56
CA ALA A 205 29.00 -14.14 -19.58
C ALA A 205 27.54 -14.01 -19.15
N ALA A 206 27.27 -13.82 -17.86
CA ALA A 206 25.91 -13.81 -17.37
C ALA A 206 25.17 -12.50 -17.73
N THR A 207 23.98 -12.65 -18.30
CA THR A 207 23.07 -11.53 -18.58
C THR A 207 22.37 -11.11 -17.29
N THR A 208 22.31 -9.80 -17.04
CA THR A 208 21.55 -9.26 -15.90
C THR A 208 20.25 -8.67 -16.40
N ILE A 209 19.14 -9.13 -15.84
CA ILE A 209 17.80 -8.64 -16.13
C ILE A 209 17.23 -8.10 -14.83
N THR A 210 16.79 -6.85 -14.84
CA THR A 210 16.07 -6.28 -13.70
C THR A 210 14.60 -6.11 -14.04
N GLN A 211 13.75 -6.36 -13.05
CA GLN A 211 12.31 -6.16 -13.12
C GLN A 211 11.81 -5.45 -11.87
N SER A 212 10.85 -4.55 -12.08
CA SER A 212 10.06 -4.00 -10.99
C SER A 212 9.09 -5.06 -10.47
N PHE A 213 8.76 -5.02 -9.17
CA PHE A 213 7.68 -5.87 -8.65
C PHE A 213 6.36 -5.61 -9.36
N SER A 214 6.17 -4.40 -9.85
CA SER A 214 5.01 -4.06 -10.66
C SER A 214 4.90 -4.83 -11.96
N THR A 215 6.03 -4.97 -12.68
CA THR A 215 6.08 -5.77 -13.90
C THR A 215 5.81 -7.23 -13.57
N VAL A 216 6.37 -7.74 -12.47
CA VAL A 216 6.11 -9.11 -12.00
C VAL A 216 4.63 -9.33 -11.71
N TYR A 217 3.97 -8.41 -11.00
CA TYR A 217 2.55 -8.48 -10.69
C TYR A 217 1.70 -8.56 -11.97
N ASP A 218 1.93 -7.65 -12.93
CA ASP A 218 1.23 -7.63 -14.22
C ASP A 218 1.38 -8.94 -14.99
N LEU A 219 2.57 -9.55 -14.96
CA LEU A 219 2.83 -10.82 -15.62
C LEU A 219 1.98 -11.95 -15.04
N PHE A 220 1.92 -12.06 -13.71
CA PHE A 220 1.14 -13.08 -13.02
C PHE A 220 -0.37 -12.83 -13.14
N LEU A 221 -0.82 -11.57 -13.09
CA LEU A 221 -2.22 -11.20 -13.28
C LEU A 221 -2.73 -11.59 -14.67
N ARG A 222 -1.97 -11.25 -15.74
CA ARG A 222 -2.31 -11.66 -17.11
C ARG A 222 -2.34 -13.18 -17.25
N LYS A 223 -1.44 -13.88 -16.54
CA LYS A 223 -1.41 -15.34 -16.59
C LYS A 223 -2.65 -15.93 -15.93
N GLN A 224 -3.06 -15.44 -14.76
CA GLN A 224 -4.30 -15.85 -14.10
C GLN A 224 -5.51 -15.71 -15.02
N ASN A 225 -5.65 -14.57 -15.69
CA ASN A 225 -6.79 -14.30 -16.57
C ASN A 225 -6.86 -15.22 -17.80
N ASN A 226 -5.73 -15.78 -18.23
CA ASN A 226 -5.63 -16.66 -19.39
C ASN A 226 -5.65 -18.16 -19.02
N LEU A 227 -5.66 -18.49 -17.74
CA LEU A 227 -5.73 -19.86 -17.27
C LEU A 227 -7.20 -20.29 -17.18
N ASP A 228 -7.67 -21.01 -18.20
CA ASP A 228 -9.00 -21.65 -18.21
C ASP A 228 -8.97 -22.91 -17.35
N VAL A 229 -8.96 -22.71 -16.03
CA VAL A 229 -8.64 -23.79 -15.08
C VAL A 229 -9.81 -24.01 -14.13
N LYS A 230 -10.82 -24.73 -14.63
CA LYS A 230 -11.71 -25.52 -13.78
C LYS A 230 -10.91 -26.71 -13.24
N GLY A 231 -10.34 -26.59 -12.04
CA GLY A 231 -9.92 -27.74 -11.24
C GLY A 231 -8.44 -27.93 -10.89
N GLN A 232 -7.53 -26.99 -11.23
CA GLN A 232 -6.20 -26.95 -10.59
C GLN A 232 -6.10 -25.74 -9.65
N THR A 233 -5.75 -26.00 -8.40
CA THR A 233 -5.49 -24.98 -7.39
C THR A 233 -4.14 -24.32 -7.69
N THR A 234 -4.14 -23.23 -8.45
CA THR A 234 -2.91 -22.44 -8.68
C THR A 234 -2.62 -21.52 -7.49
N LEU A 235 -1.34 -21.25 -7.19
CA LEU A 235 -0.96 -20.26 -6.17
C LEU A 235 -0.90 -18.82 -6.71
N ILE A 236 -1.21 -18.61 -8.00
CA ILE A 236 -1.15 -17.27 -8.61
C ILE A 236 -2.04 -16.26 -7.87
N PRO A 237 -3.31 -16.58 -7.52
CA PRO A 237 -4.14 -15.65 -6.76
C PRO A 237 -3.53 -15.26 -5.40
N HIS A 238 -2.92 -16.23 -4.69
CA HIS A 238 -2.27 -15.98 -3.39
C HIS A 238 -0.97 -15.17 -3.53
N LEU A 239 -0.21 -15.36 -4.61
CA LEU A 239 0.95 -14.53 -4.90
C LEU A 239 0.52 -13.08 -5.17
N LEU A 240 -0.52 -12.87 -5.99
CA LEU A 240 -1.04 -11.53 -6.27
C LEU A 240 -1.58 -10.87 -5.00
N GLU A 241 -2.32 -11.62 -4.17
CA GLU A 241 -2.78 -11.17 -2.84
C GLU A 241 -1.60 -10.71 -1.97
N TYR A 242 -0.56 -11.54 -1.85
CA TYR A 242 0.65 -11.17 -1.11
C TYR A 242 1.31 -9.92 -1.68
N MET A 243 1.46 -9.81 -2.99
CA MET A 243 2.05 -8.65 -3.64
C MET A 243 1.25 -7.37 -3.38
N THR A 244 -0.09 -7.45 -3.38
CA THR A 244 -0.94 -6.30 -3.06
C THR A 244 -0.88 -5.92 -1.58
N ILE A 245 -0.94 -6.89 -0.66
CA ILE A 245 -0.83 -6.63 0.80
C ILE A 245 0.49 -5.92 1.12
N MET A 246 1.57 -6.33 0.46
CA MET A 246 2.90 -5.76 0.66
C MET A 246 3.10 -4.42 -0.07
N GLY A 247 2.13 -3.98 -0.89
CA GLY A 247 2.22 -2.73 -1.66
C GLY A 247 3.21 -2.79 -2.82
N TYR A 248 3.46 -3.99 -3.37
CA TYR A 248 4.36 -4.21 -4.51
C TYR A 248 3.67 -4.15 -5.87
N GLU A 249 2.34 -4.08 -5.86
CA GLU A 249 1.58 -3.57 -7.00
C GLU A 249 2.18 -2.18 -7.33
N PRO A 250 2.44 -1.82 -8.61
CA PRO A 250 2.47 -0.39 -8.91
C PRO A 250 1.10 0.14 -8.45
N VAL A 251 0.91 1.43 -8.23
CA VAL A 251 -0.46 1.91 -7.98
C VAL A 251 -1.27 1.68 -9.27
N HIS A 252 -1.82 0.47 -9.43
CA HIS A 252 -2.77 0.16 -10.46
C HIS A 252 -4.02 0.88 -9.97
N ARG A 253 -4.28 1.96 -10.69
CA ARG A 253 -5.61 2.37 -11.11
C ARG A 253 -6.68 1.38 -10.63
N PHE A 254 -7.58 1.83 -9.78
CA PHE A 254 -8.80 1.09 -9.53
C PHE A 254 -9.75 1.33 -10.71
N TYR A 255 -10.36 0.26 -11.21
CA TYR A 255 -11.20 0.23 -12.42
C TYR A 255 -12.63 -0.16 -12.08
N LEU A 256 -13.55 0.10 -13.02
CA LEU A 256 -14.95 -0.31 -12.89
C LEU A 256 -15.09 -1.82 -12.67
N ASN A 257 -14.23 -2.62 -13.31
CA ASN A 257 -14.20 -4.05 -13.08
C ASN A 257 -13.89 -4.42 -11.62
N ASP A 258 -13.07 -3.66 -10.89
CA ASP A 258 -12.82 -3.95 -9.47
C ASP A 258 -14.10 -3.81 -8.62
N VAL A 259 -14.93 -2.80 -8.93
CA VAL A 259 -16.25 -2.59 -8.29
C VAL A 259 -17.22 -3.68 -8.69
N LEU A 260 -17.26 -4.03 -9.99
CA LEU A 260 -18.14 -5.08 -10.51
C LEU A 260 -17.78 -6.46 -9.95
N THR A 261 -16.50 -6.75 -9.75
CA THR A 261 -16.03 -7.99 -9.11
C THR A 261 -16.59 -8.14 -7.68
N ILE A 262 -16.68 -7.04 -6.92
CA ILE A 262 -17.29 -7.06 -5.58
C ILE A 262 -18.80 -7.29 -5.67
N ARG A 263 -19.48 -6.60 -6.59
CA ARG A 263 -20.94 -6.73 -6.77
C ARG A 263 -21.34 -8.12 -7.25
N ASN A 264 -20.49 -8.77 -8.03
CA ASN A 264 -20.73 -10.08 -8.64
C ASN A 264 -20.12 -11.26 -7.86
N ALA A 265 -19.49 -11.02 -6.70
CA ALA A 265 -18.87 -12.09 -5.94
C ALA A 265 -19.93 -13.05 -5.35
N ASP A 266 -19.67 -14.35 -5.48
CA ASP A 266 -20.64 -15.43 -5.23
C ASP A 266 -20.83 -15.70 -3.73
N SER A 267 -19.88 -15.30 -2.89
CA SER A 267 -19.91 -15.50 -1.43
C SER A 267 -19.69 -14.20 -0.63
N GLU A 268 -20.03 -14.23 0.66
CA GLU A 268 -19.81 -13.09 1.57
C GLU A 268 -18.32 -12.90 1.88
N GLU A 269 -17.59 -14.01 2.03
CA GLU A 269 -16.15 -14.02 2.24
C GLU A 269 -15.39 -13.41 1.06
N GLU A 270 -15.79 -13.78 -0.16
CA GLU A 270 -15.21 -13.25 -1.40
C GLU A 270 -15.55 -11.76 -1.58
N ARG A 271 -16.80 -11.35 -1.28
CA ARG A 271 -17.18 -9.94 -1.23
C ARG A 271 -16.33 -9.15 -0.24
N LYS A 272 -16.11 -9.68 0.96
CA LYS A 272 -15.28 -9.05 1.99
C LYS A 272 -13.83 -8.93 1.53
N PHE A 273 -13.29 -9.97 0.90
CA PHE A 273 -11.94 -9.96 0.34
C PHE A 273 -11.77 -8.86 -0.71
N TYR A 274 -12.64 -8.83 -1.71
CA TYR A 274 -12.55 -7.82 -2.77
C TYR A 274 -12.84 -6.40 -2.26
N LYS A 275 -13.71 -6.23 -1.25
CA LYS A 275 -13.89 -4.96 -0.53
C LYS A 275 -12.56 -4.46 0.04
N GLU A 276 -11.85 -5.29 0.80
CA GLU A 276 -10.55 -4.92 1.38
C GLU A 276 -9.50 -4.60 0.31
N LEU A 277 -9.44 -5.39 -0.76
CA LEU A 277 -8.52 -5.16 -1.87
C LEU A 277 -8.74 -3.78 -2.52
N LEU A 278 -10.00 -3.46 -2.83
CA LEU A 278 -10.34 -2.19 -3.47
C LEU A 278 -10.12 -1.01 -2.52
N TYR A 279 -10.38 -1.19 -1.22
CA TYR A 279 -10.03 -0.20 -0.20
C TYR A 279 -8.53 0.12 -0.19
N GLN A 280 -7.65 -0.89 -0.29
CA GLN A 280 -6.20 -0.67 -0.32
C GLN A 280 -5.76 0.06 -1.59
N LYS A 281 -6.29 -0.33 -2.76
CA LYS A 281 -6.00 0.36 -4.04
C LYS A 281 -6.40 1.83 -3.99
N PHE A 282 -7.63 2.10 -3.53
CA PHE A 282 -8.13 3.44 -3.31
C PHE A 282 -7.21 4.22 -2.34
N PHE A 283 -6.89 3.63 -1.19
CA PHE A 283 -6.08 4.29 -0.18
C PHE A 283 -4.69 4.71 -0.69
N ASN A 284 -4.04 3.85 -1.46
CA ASN A 284 -2.75 4.17 -2.09
C ASN A 284 -2.88 5.31 -3.12
N PHE A 285 -3.96 5.34 -3.91
CA PHE A 285 -4.24 6.46 -4.81
C PHE A 285 -4.37 7.79 -4.05
N PHE A 286 -5.07 7.80 -2.91
CA PHE A 286 -5.24 9.00 -2.09
C PHE A 286 -3.95 9.46 -1.41
N GLN A 287 -3.15 8.52 -0.92
CA GLN A 287 -1.85 8.84 -0.33
C GLN A 287 -0.96 9.55 -1.36
N ASN A 288 -0.84 9.00 -2.57
CA ASN A 288 -0.05 9.62 -3.63
C ASN A 288 -0.59 11.00 -4.00
N TYR A 289 -1.91 11.14 -4.10
CA TYR A 289 -2.54 12.44 -4.34
C TYR A 289 -2.14 13.46 -3.25
N CYS A 290 -2.14 13.06 -1.98
CA CYS A 290 -1.72 13.94 -0.89
C CYS A 290 -0.25 14.33 -1.02
N GLU A 291 0.63 13.37 -1.29
CA GLU A 291 2.07 13.58 -1.48
C GLU A 291 2.36 14.52 -2.66
N GLU A 292 1.71 14.31 -3.81
CA GLU A 292 1.81 15.15 -5.02
C GLU A 292 1.39 16.61 -4.76
N ASN A 293 0.45 16.83 -3.84
CA ASN A 293 -0.09 18.16 -3.52
C ASN A 293 0.46 18.74 -2.21
N GLY A 294 1.42 18.08 -1.57
CA GLY A 294 2.06 18.55 -0.34
C GLY A 294 1.15 18.55 0.91
N TYR A 295 0.12 17.70 0.92
CA TYR A 295 -0.75 17.51 2.09
C TYR A 295 -0.17 16.47 3.05
N ASP A 296 -0.26 16.72 4.36
CA ASP A 296 0.17 15.74 5.37
C ASP A 296 -0.90 14.66 5.54
N PHE A 297 -0.54 13.40 5.30
CA PHE A 297 -1.46 12.29 5.35
C PHE A 297 -1.17 11.34 6.51
N ASN A 298 -2.12 11.24 7.45
CA ASN A 298 -2.04 10.30 8.56
C ASN A 298 -2.54 8.92 8.11
N ARG A 299 -1.59 8.07 7.70
CA ARG A 299 -1.88 6.71 7.23
C ARG A 299 -2.72 5.88 8.20
N LYS A 300 -2.39 5.95 9.50
CA LYS A 300 -3.05 5.15 10.56
C LYS A 300 -4.50 5.57 10.79
N LYS A 301 -4.79 6.87 10.72
CA LYS A 301 -6.13 7.43 10.96
C LYS A 301 -6.93 7.63 9.67
N ARG A 302 -6.31 7.41 8.50
CA ARG A 302 -6.91 7.66 7.17
C ARG A 302 -7.40 9.09 7.02
N ARG A 303 -6.59 10.04 7.46
CA ARG A 303 -6.97 11.46 7.55
C ARG A 303 -5.92 12.32 6.87
N MET A 304 -6.40 13.32 6.14
CA MET A 304 -5.55 14.38 5.61
C MET A 304 -5.55 15.56 6.59
N ASN A 305 -4.36 16.09 6.87
CA ASN A 305 -4.13 17.27 7.69
C ASN A 305 -3.73 18.42 6.76
N ILE A 306 -4.40 19.56 6.90
CA ILE A 306 -4.11 20.77 6.13
C ILE A 306 -3.68 21.88 7.07
N THR A 307 -2.54 22.50 6.76
CA THR A 307 -1.97 23.61 7.51
C THR A 307 -2.94 24.81 7.54
N GLY A 308 -3.17 25.37 8.73
CA GLY A 308 -4.03 26.55 8.93
C GLY A 308 -5.52 26.25 9.21
N ILE A 309 -5.95 25.00 9.09
CA ILE A 309 -7.29 24.51 9.45
C ILE A 309 -7.21 23.17 10.23
N SER A 310 -6.14 22.99 11.00
CA SER A 310 -5.81 21.75 11.73
C SER A 310 -6.88 21.26 12.73
N GLU A 311 -7.81 22.14 13.09
CA GLU A 311 -8.98 21.85 13.92
C GLU A 311 -10.10 21.09 13.19
N PHE A 312 -10.00 20.92 11.87
CA PHE A 312 -10.92 20.14 11.05
C PHE A 312 -10.22 18.87 10.56
N ASN A 313 -10.94 17.74 10.54
CA ASN A 313 -10.39 16.51 9.96
C ASN A 313 -10.99 16.29 8.58
N PHE A 314 -10.13 16.02 7.60
CA PHE A 314 -10.56 15.51 6.31
C PHE A 314 -10.53 13.99 6.33
N VAL A 315 -11.68 13.39 6.03
CA VAL A 315 -11.87 11.95 5.96
C VAL A 315 -12.30 11.58 4.55
N PHE A 316 -11.57 10.63 3.97
CA PHE A 316 -11.87 10.03 2.68
C PHE A 316 -12.31 8.60 2.90
N GLU A 317 -13.52 8.31 2.47
CA GLU A 317 -14.12 6.99 2.55
C GLU A 317 -14.49 6.54 1.15
N PHE A 318 -14.29 5.26 0.89
CA PHE A 318 -14.76 4.62 -0.32
C PHE A 318 -15.98 3.79 0.04
N ASP A 319 -17.15 4.18 -0.46
CA ASP A 319 -18.35 3.38 -0.36
C ASP A 319 -18.33 2.38 -1.52
N VAL A 320 -17.96 1.15 -1.16
CA VAL A 320 -17.82 0.06 -2.13
C VAL A 320 -19.16 -0.32 -2.75
N GLU A 321 -20.25 -0.25 -1.97
CA GLU A 321 -21.56 -0.75 -2.40
C GLU A 321 -22.13 0.16 -3.48
N ASN A 322 -22.03 1.47 -3.25
CA ASN A 322 -22.50 2.49 -4.18
C ASN A 322 -21.43 2.90 -5.20
N ALA A 323 -20.19 2.43 -5.06
CA ALA A 323 -19.05 2.85 -5.87
C ALA A 323 -18.85 4.36 -5.82
N GLN A 324 -18.83 4.91 -4.61
CA GLN A 324 -18.73 6.35 -4.38
C GLN A 324 -17.50 6.69 -3.54
N ILE A 325 -16.88 7.81 -3.84
CA ILE A 325 -15.91 8.45 -2.95
C ILE A 325 -16.66 9.45 -2.10
N ILE A 326 -16.55 9.29 -0.81
CA ILE A 326 -17.07 10.22 0.18
C ILE A 326 -15.89 11.07 0.65
N ILE A 327 -15.93 12.35 0.31
CA ILE A 327 -15.02 13.36 0.83
C ILE A 327 -15.77 14.06 1.94
N SER A 328 -15.14 14.15 3.11
CA SER A 328 -15.83 14.77 4.24
C SER A 328 -14.92 15.57 5.13
N SER A 329 -15.49 16.64 5.65
CA SER A 329 -14.89 17.49 6.67
C SER A 329 -15.62 17.27 7.98
N GLU A 330 -14.94 16.67 8.97
CA GLU A 330 -15.42 16.61 10.34
C GLU A 330 -15.05 17.91 11.05
N ILE A 331 -16.06 18.59 11.58
CA ILE A 331 -15.86 19.81 12.36
C ILE A 331 -15.57 19.43 13.83
N GLY A 332 -14.27 19.41 14.21
CA GLY A 332 -13.79 19.12 15.57
C GLY A 332 -12.31 18.70 15.66
N ASN A 333 -11.58 19.19 16.68
CA ASN A 333 -10.11 19.10 16.78
C ASN A 333 -9.58 17.73 17.30
N GLN A 334 -8.36 17.35 16.90
CA GLN A 334 -7.69 16.07 17.22
C GLN A 334 -7.37 15.86 18.71
N ASN A 335 -7.24 16.91 19.54
CA ASN A 335 -6.73 16.77 20.92
C ASN A 335 -7.51 17.52 22.02
N ALA A 336 -8.58 18.26 21.71
CA ALA A 336 -9.33 19.01 22.72
C ALA A 336 -10.84 19.01 22.45
N PHE A 337 -11.62 18.91 23.52
CA PHE A 337 -13.09 18.90 23.52
C PHE A 337 -13.67 20.07 22.74
N VAL A 338 -14.18 19.83 21.53
CA VAL A 338 -15.13 20.73 20.87
C VAL A 338 -16.06 19.91 19.99
N SER A 339 -17.29 19.74 20.44
CA SER A 339 -18.37 19.19 19.61
C SER A 339 -19.72 19.77 20.05
N GLN A 340 -19.95 19.95 21.35
CA GLN A 340 -21.16 20.63 21.86
C GLN A 340 -21.17 22.16 21.67
N LYS A 341 -20.00 22.82 21.76
CA LYS A 341 -19.89 24.29 21.59
C LYS A 341 -20.35 24.73 20.19
N ILE A 342 -19.95 23.99 19.17
CA ILE A 342 -20.26 24.30 17.76
C ILE A 342 -21.76 24.10 17.50
N LEU A 343 -22.33 23.02 18.01
CA LEU A 343 -23.76 22.78 17.89
C LEU A 343 -24.59 23.87 18.60
N ALA A 344 -24.16 24.31 19.78
CA ALA A 344 -24.80 25.42 20.50
C ALA A 344 -24.68 26.76 19.76
N GLN A 345 -23.61 26.97 19.00
CA GLN A 345 -23.47 28.15 18.13
C GLN A 345 -24.36 28.03 16.89
N LEU A 346 -24.45 26.84 16.28
CA LEU A 346 -25.33 26.57 15.14
C LEU A 346 -26.82 26.73 15.49
N GLN A 347 -27.24 26.39 16.71
CA GLN A 347 -28.60 26.67 17.18
C GLN A 347 -28.94 28.16 17.21
N LYS A 348 -27.94 29.02 17.42
CA LYS A 348 -28.09 30.48 17.46
C LYS A 348 -27.88 31.13 16.09
N ALA A 349 -27.50 30.35 15.08
CA ALA A 349 -27.27 30.87 13.75
C ALA A 349 -28.57 31.36 13.11
N ASP A 350 -28.47 32.47 12.39
CA ASP A 350 -29.56 33.04 11.62
C ASP A 350 -29.59 32.50 10.18
N SER A 351 -30.55 32.97 9.39
CA SER A 351 -30.70 32.60 7.98
C SER A 351 -29.54 33.06 7.11
N ASP A 352 -28.90 34.18 7.46
CA ASP A 352 -27.86 34.80 6.65
C ASP A 352 -26.56 33.98 6.75
N PHE A 353 -26.21 33.52 7.96
CA PHE A 353 -25.15 32.55 8.17
C PHE A 353 -25.35 31.30 7.30
N ALA A 354 -26.54 30.70 7.38
CA ALA A 354 -26.77 29.44 6.70
C ALA A 354 -26.74 29.60 5.18
N GLN A 355 -27.25 30.72 4.65
CA GLN A 355 -27.16 31.04 3.22
C GLN A 355 -25.72 31.27 2.76
N GLN A 356 -24.90 31.96 3.57
CA GLN A 356 -23.49 32.20 3.25
C GLN A 356 -22.68 30.91 3.20
N VAL A 357 -22.87 30.02 4.18
CA VAL A 357 -22.22 28.70 4.19
C VAL A 357 -22.73 27.83 3.03
N GLN A 358 -24.03 27.85 2.71
CA GLN A 358 -24.58 27.11 1.58
C GLN A 358 -23.96 27.51 0.24
N ASN A 359 -23.60 28.79 0.07
CA ASN A 359 -22.93 29.26 -1.14
C ASN A 359 -21.51 28.68 -1.30
N ASP A 360 -20.83 28.39 -0.19
CA ASP A 360 -19.51 27.74 -0.20
C ASP A 360 -19.62 26.21 -0.29
N TYR A 361 -20.78 25.64 0.05
CA TYR A 361 -21.09 24.21 0.01
C TYR A 361 -22.35 23.88 -0.81
N PRO A 362 -22.40 24.26 -2.10
CA PRO A 362 -23.64 24.19 -2.89
C PRO A 362 -24.13 22.78 -3.18
N LYS A 363 -23.25 21.78 -3.16
CA LYS A 363 -23.56 20.37 -3.46
C LYS A 363 -23.38 19.42 -2.28
N SER A 364 -22.89 19.95 -1.16
CA SER A 364 -22.56 19.13 -0.01
C SER A 364 -23.82 18.79 0.78
N THR A 365 -23.83 17.59 1.34
CA THR A 365 -24.80 17.17 2.36
C THR A 365 -24.20 17.34 3.74
N PHE A 366 -25.06 17.33 4.74
CA PHE A 366 -24.68 17.55 6.13
C PHE A 366 -25.13 16.34 6.94
N GLU A 367 -24.22 15.66 7.63
CA GLU A 367 -24.55 14.52 8.47
C GLU A 367 -24.34 14.83 9.95
N ARG A 368 -25.25 14.32 10.75
CA ARG A 368 -25.12 14.27 12.21
C ARG A 368 -24.50 12.94 12.61
N PHE A 369 -23.39 13.01 13.33
CA PHE A 369 -22.75 11.84 13.91
C PHE A 369 -22.59 11.96 15.41
N ILE A 370 -22.49 10.80 16.04
CA ILE A 370 -22.17 10.65 17.45
C ILE A 370 -20.89 9.87 17.58
N ARG A 371 -19.90 10.49 18.23
CA ARG A 371 -18.67 9.84 18.62
C ARG A 371 -18.71 9.55 20.12
N MET A 372 -18.60 8.28 20.47
CA MET A 372 -18.43 7.85 21.84
C MET A 372 -16.95 7.65 22.14
N LYS A 373 -16.43 8.42 23.09
CA LYS A 373 -15.01 8.42 23.47
C LYS A 373 -14.82 7.92 24.90
N SER A 374 -13.94 6.94 25.08
CA SER A 374 -13.35 6.61 26.38
C SER A 374 -11.89 7.04 26.43
N SER A 375 -11.19 6.77 27.53
CA SER A 375 -9.74 7.01 27.61
C SER A 375 -8.91 6.15 26.67
N ARG A 376 -9.49 5.05 26.13
CA ARG A 376 -8.77 4.04 25.33
C ARG A 376 -9.45 3.65 24.01
N ALA A 377 -10.70 4.07 23.77
CA ALA A 377 -11.46 3.68 22.59
C ALA A 377 -12.32 4.82 22.03
N PHE A 378 -12.59 4.74 20.74
CA PHE A 378 -13.50 5.63 20.01
C PHE A 378 -14.46 4.79 19.19
N LEU A 379 -15.74 5.14 19.23
CA LEU A 379 -16.81 4.55 18.42
C LEU A 379 -17.58 5.67 17.71
N TYR A 380 -18.04 5.42 16.49
CA TYR A 380 -18.77 6.37 15.67
C TYR A 380 -20.12 5.78 15.28
N PHE A 381 -21.16 6.63 15.29
CA PHE A 381 -22.54 6.25 14.99
C PHE A 381 -23.17 7.32 14.06
N PRO A 382 -23.52 6.98 12.81
CA PRO A 382 -24.30 7.86 11.95
C PRO A 382 -25.72 7.99 12.50
N ILE A 383 -26.29 9.19 12.49
CA ILE A 383 -27.66 9.45 13.00
C ILE A 383 -28.61 9.81 11.88
N ALA A 384 -28.25 10.84 11.11
CA ALA A 384 -29.12 11.39 10.07
C ALA A 384 -28.29 12.17 9.05
N GLU A 385 -28.79 12.17 7.81
CA GLU A 385 -28.26 12.93 6.69
C GLU A 385 -29.28 14.00 6.27
N TYR A 386 -28.79 15.20 6.00
CA TYR A 386 -29.59 16.37 5.62
C TYR A 386 -29.08 16.92 4.29
N ALA A 387 -30.00 17.22 3.38
CA ALA A 387 -29.65 17.68 2.04
C ALA A 387 -28.92 19.04 2.01
N HIS A 388 -29.12 19.89 3.03
CA HIS A 388 -28.48 21.21 3.13
C HIS A 388 -28.49 21.72 4.59
N LEU A 389 -27.70 22.76 4.87
CA LEU A 389 -27.42 23.21 6.25
C LEU A 389 -28.66 23.73 6.98
N ASN A 390 -29.60 24.40 6.29
CA ASN A 390 -30.85 24.87 6.92
C ASN A 390 -31.66 23.73 7.51
N ALA A 391 -31.84 22.63 6.76
CA ALA A 391 -32.58 21.46 7.23
C ALA A 391 -31.93 20.86 8.49
N TYR A 392 -30.58 20.83 8.52
CA TYR A 392 -29.84 20.43 9.71
C TYR A 392 -30.10 21.37 10.90
N ILE A 393 -29.88 22.67 10.71
CA ILE A 393 -30.04 23.70 11.75
C ILE A 393 -31.45 23.68 12.32
N ASP A 394 -32.47 23.64 11.47
CA ASP A 394 -33.87 23.64 11.88
C ASP A 394 -34.23 22.40 12.68
N SER A 395 -33.63 21.25 12.36
CA SER A 395 -33.81 20.03 13.16
C SER A 395 -33.22 20.16 14.58
N ILE A 396 -32.09 20.85 14.74
CA ILE A 396 -31.42 20.97 16.04
C ILE A 396 -31.88 22.15 16.88
N LYS A 397 -32.56 23.17 16.30
CA LYS A 397 -33.07 24.37 17.01
C LYS A 397 -34.05 24.05 18.16
N GLY A 398 -34.62 22.85 18.20
CA GLY A 398 -35.50 22.39 19.28
C GLY A 398 -34.89 21.37 20.24
N MET A 399 -33.61 20.99 20.08
CA MET A 399 -33.00 19.88 20.83
C MET A 399 -32.15 20.37 22.01
N SER A 400 -32.16 19.63 23.12
CA SER A 400 -31.20 19.85 24.20
C SER A 400 -29.83 19.29 23.81
N ILE A 401 -28.80 20.14 23.76
CA ILE A 401 -27.41 19.74 23.54
C ILE A 401 -26.71 19.63 24.89
N SER A 402 -26.95 18.55 25.62
CA SER A 402 -26.11 18.18 26.76
C SER A 402 -25.73 16.71 26.67
N ASP A 403 -24.52 16.42 27.14
CA ASP A 403 -24.18 15.32 28.05
C ASP A 403 -22.68 15.03 27.95
N GLY A 404 -21.97 15.23 29.05
CA GLY A 404 -20.51 15.11 29.10
C GLY A 404 -20.05 13.66 29.18
N LYS A 405 -20.48 12.93 30.22
CA LYS A 405 -20.23 11.49 30.41
C LYS A 405 -21.57 10.79 30.62
N ILE A 406 -21.78 9.70 29.91
CA ILE A 406 -23.01 8.93 29.95
C ILE A 406 -22.68 7.49 30.37
N PRO A 407 -23.42 6.91 31.33
CA PRO A 407 -23.33 5.48 31.64
C PRO A 407 -23.58 4.62 30.40
N LYS A 408 -22.85 3.51 30.27
CA LYS A 408 -22.94 2.62 29.10
C LYS A 408 -24.38 2.20 28.74
N ASP A 409 -25.22 1.88 29.71
CA ASP A 409 -26.59 1.46 29.47
C ASP A 409 -27.48 2.60 28.96
N GLU A 410 -27.22 3.82 29.40
CA GLU A 410 -27.89 5.02 28.90
C GLU A 410 -27.40 5.38 27.49
N CYS A 411 -26.11 5.15 27.17
CA CYS A 411 -25.61 5.29 25.80
C CYS A 411 -26.36 4.38 24.83
N LEU A 412 -26.57 3.12 25.22
CA LEU A 412 -27.28 2.14 24.39
C LEU A 412 -28.73 2.57 24.16
N LYS A 413 -29.44 2.96 25.22
CA LYS A 413 -30.82 3.49 25.12
C LYS A 413 -30.86 4.72 24.22
N PHE A 414 -29.96 5.67 24.44
CA PHE A 414 -29.90 6.90 23.66
C PHE A 414 -29.66 6.63 22.17
N LEU A 415 -28.70 5.78 21.81
CA LEU A 415 -28.45 5.43 20.40
C LEU A 415 -29.68 4.78 19.76
N THR A 416 -30.41 3.92 20.48
CA THR A 416 -31.67 3.35 20.00
C THR A 416 -32.75 4.44 19.79
N THR A 417 -32.85 5.44 20.67
CA THR A 417 -33.79 6.56 20.47
C THR A 417 -33.43 7.46 19.30
N GLN A 418 -32.16 7.48 18.90
CA GLN A 418 -31.70 8.20 17.70
C GLN A 418 -31.82 7.33 16.43
N HIS A 419 -32.54 6.21 16.49
CA HIS A 419 -32.75 5.28 15.38
C HIS A 419 -31.46 4.65 14.82
N VAL A 420 -30.39 4.57 15.62
CA VAL A 420 -29.18 3.84 15.25
C VAL A 420 -29.45 2.34 15.35
N HIS A 421 -29.17 1.60 14.28
CA HIS A 421 -29.48 0.17 14.21
C HIS A 421 -28.53 -0.67 15.11
N PRO A 422 -29.06 -1.61 15.92
CA PRO A 422 -28.27 -2.44 16.82
C PRO A 422 -27.24 -3.35 16.16
N ASP A 423 -27.37 -3.57 14.85
CA ASP A 423 -26.55 -4.48 14.05
C ASP A 423 -25.27 -3.81 13.52
N GLU A 424 -25.10 -2.51 13.77
CA GLU A 424 -23.83 -1.85 13.49
C GLU A 424 -22.71 -2.44 14.35
N HIS A 425 -21.56 -2.73 13.72
CA HIS A 425 -20.38 -3.26 14.39
C HIS A 425 -19.94 -2.39 15.59
N ALA A 426 -20.12 -1.07 15.50
CA ALA A 426 -19.86 -0.13 16.59
C ALA A 426 -20.79 -0.33 17.80
N PHE A 427 -22.05 -0.68 17.56
CA PHE A 427 -23.04 -0.95 18.60
C PHE A 427 -22.73 -2.24 19.35
N ALA A 428 -22.35 -3.30 18.62
CA ALA A 428 -21.86 -4.55 19.21
C ALA A 428 -20.55 -4.34 19.99
N ALA A 429 -19.62 -3.51 19.49
CA ALA A 429 -18.39 -3.16 20.18
C ALA A 429 -18.66 -2.41 21.49
N LEU A 430 -19.60 -1.44 21.49
CA LEU A 430 -20.03 -0.73 22.70
C LEU A 430 -20.50 -1.71 23.78
N LYS A 431 -21.29 -2.73 23.42
CA LYS A 431 -21.76 -3.78 24.33
C LYS A 431 -20.61 -4.63 24.91
N ARG A 432 -19.56 -4.92 24.14
CA ARG A 432 -18.44 -5.78 24.58
C ARG A 432 -17.44 -5.06 25.49
N TYR A 433 -17.20 -3.76 25.28
CA TYR A 433 -16.24 -3.01 26.09
C TYR A 433 -16.69 -2.91 27.55
N GLN A 434 -15.76 -3.08 28.50
CA GLN A 434 -16.04 -3.02 29.94
C GLN A 434 -16.11 -1.60 30.52
N PHE A 435 -15.96 -0.56 29.69
CA PHE A 435 -15.99 0.83 30.13
C PHE A 435 -17.40 1.23 30.60
N GLN A 436 -17.49 1.72 31.84
CA GLN A 436 -18.76 2.10 32.47
C GLN A 436 -19.29 3.45 32.02
N HIS A 437 -18.40 4.37 31.63
CA HIS A 437 -18.76 5.73 31.22
C HIS A 437 -18.09 6.09 29.90
N TRP A 438 -18.86 6.78 29.06
CA TRP A 438 -18.41 7.25 27.75
C TRP A 438 -18.69 8.73 27.59
N HIS A 439 -17.78 9.43 26.92
CA HIS A 439 -18.03 10.79 26.49
C HIS A 439 -18.81 10.78 25.20
N LYS A 440 -19.98 11.41 25.21
CA LYS A 440 -20.79 11.64 24.01
C LYS A 440 -20.33 12.93 23.34
N LEU A 441 -19.94 12.82 22.08
CA LEU A 441 -19.52 13.94 21.26
C LEU A 441 -20.38 13.95 19.99
N GLU A 442 -21.31 14.89 19.90
CA GLU A 442 -22.06 15.13 18.67
C GLU A 442 -21.32 16.15 17.80
N TYR A 443 -21.22 15.89 16.50
CA TYR A 443 -20.54 16.77 15.56
C TYR A 443 -21.26 16.84 14.21
N LEU A 444 -20.93 17.89 13.46
CA LEU A 444 -21.35 18.10 12.08
C LEU A 444 -20.27 17.55 11.14
N ARG A 445 -20.69 16.74 10.18
CA ARG A 445 -19.87 16.31 9.04
C ARG A 445 -20.44 16.95 7.78
N ILE A 446 -19.59 17.62 7.00
CA ILE A 446 -19.94 18.16 5.68
C ILE A 446 -19.40 17.18 4.64
N LEU A 447 -20.24 16.72 3.71
CA LEU A 447 -19.89 15.64 2.79
C LEU A 447 -20.19 15.99 1.34
N ASP A 448 -19.25 15.64 0.48
CA ASP A 448 -19.43 15.56 -0.96
C ASP A 448 -19.22 14.12 -1.40
N ARG A 449 -20.07 13.68 -2.34
CA ARG A 449 -20.01 12.35 -2.92
C ARG A 449 -19.62 12.46 -4.39
N LEU A 450 -18.61 11.70 -4.78
CA LEU A 450 -18.24 11.49 -6.17
C LEU A 450 -18.63 10.09 -6.57
N GLU A 451 -19.57 9.96 -7.50
CA GLU A 451 -19.86 8.69 -8.15
C GLU A 451 -18.67 8.31 -9.02
N LEU A 452 -18.16 7.09 -8.87
CA LEU A 452 -16.96 6.68 -9.59
C LEU A 452 -17.23 6.18 -10.99
N ASP A 453 -18.43 5.73 -11.28
CA ASP A 453 -18.87 5.29 -12.62
C ASP A 453 -18.46 6.27 -13.73
N ILE A 454 -18.51 7.58 -13.49
CA ILE A 454 -18.11 8.62 -14.47
C ILE A 454 -16.59 8.80 -14.65
N TYR A 455 -15.77 8.25 -13.75
CA TYR A 455 -14.31 8.44 -13.71
C TYR A 455 -13.51 7.18 -14.04
N LEU A 456 -14.14 6.00 -13.96
CA LEU A 456 -13.45 4.71 -13.98
C LEU A 456 -12.87 4.32 -15.36
N ASP A 457 -13.36 4.94 -16.44
CA ASP A 457 -12.88 4.73 -17.81
C ASP A 457 -11.82 5.75 -18.27
N GLU A 458 -11.44 6.70 -17.41
CA GLU A 458 -10.51 7.76 -17.80
C GLU A 458 -9.03 7.34 -17.65
N PRO A 459 -8.20 7.54 -18.69
CA PRO A 459 -6.76 7.36 -18.59
C PRO A 459 -6.17 8.27 -17.50
N ASN A 460 -5.41 7.68 -16.57
CA ASN A 460 -4.69 8.37 -15.48
C ASN A 460 -5.57 9.08 -14.44
N HIS A 461 -6.89 8.85 -14.41
CA HIS A 461 -7.80 9.47 -13.45
C HIS A 461 -7.68 11.01 -13.41
N ALA A 462 -7.34 11.64 -14.54
CA ALA A 462 -6.99 13.06 -14.58
C ALA A 462 -8.17 13.95 -14.15
N ARG A 463 -9.39 13.67 -14.62
CA ARG A 463 -10.58 14.39 -14.18
C ARG A 463 -10.92 14.10 -12.72
N LEU A 464 -10.76 12.86 -12.27
CA LEU A 464 -10.97 12.53 -10.86
C LEU A 464 -10.01 13.33 -9.97
N LYS A 465 -8.71 13.38 -10.30
CA LYS A 465 -7.73 14.21 -9.59
C LYS A 465 -8.15 15.68 -9.58
N ARG A 466 -8.56 16.23 -10.73
CA ARG A 466 -9.03 17.61 -10.84
C ARG A 466 -10.25 17.87 -9.97
N ASP A 467 -11.26 17.02 -10.04
CA ASP A 467 -12.52 17.19 -9.33
C ASP A 467 -12.31 17.00 -7.81
N LEU A 468 -11.43 16.06 -7.40
CA LEU A 468 -10.96 15.92 -6.01
C LEU A 468 -10.28 17.20 -5.52
N THR A 469 -9.35 17.76 -6.30
CA THR A 469 -8.69 19.03 -5.94
C THR A 469 -9.69 20.15 -5.77
N MET A 470 -10.60 20.32 -6.72
CA MET A 470 -11.63 21.35 -6.64
C MET A 470 -12.51 21.20 -5.39
N LEU A 471 -12.94 19.99 -5.07
CA LEU A 471 -13.75 19.73 -3.88
C LEU A 471 -12.97 19.98 -2.59
N ILE A 472 -11.72 19.55 -2.52
CA ILE A 472 -10.86 19.81 -1.34
C ILE A 472 -10.65 21.32 -1.16
N GLU A 473 -10.34 22.06 -2.22
CA GLU A 473 -10.20 23.52 -2.17
C GLU A 473 -11.49 24.20 -1.73
N GLN A 474 -12.63 23.76 -2.25
CA GLN A 474 -13.95 24.24 -1.83
C GLN A 474 -14.16 24.01 -0.32
N HIS A 475 -13.88 22.79 0.18
CA HIS A 475 -13.94 22.50 1.61
C HIS A 475 -13.00 23.39 2.42
N ILE A 476 -11.76 23.60 1.99
CA ILE A 476 -10.80 24.46 2.68
C ILE A 476 -11.33 25.90 2.79
N ILE A 477 -11.84 26.45 1.68
CA ILE A 477 -12.37 27.82 1.64
C ILE A 477 -13.59 27.94 2.56
N GLY A 478 -14.54 27.02 2.42
CA GLY A 478 -15.75 27.01 3.23
C GLY A 478 -15.44 26.84 4.72
N LEU A 479 -14.48 25.99 5.10
CA LEU A 479 -14.14 25.74 6.50
C LEU A 479 -13.47 26.97 7.14
N LYS A 480 -12.62 27.68 6.39
CA LYS A 480 -12.04 28.95 6.84
C LYS A 480 -13.11 30.00 7.11
N ARG A 481 -14.13 30.08 6.27
CA ARG A 481 -15.26 31.01 6.47
C ARG A 481 -16.15 30.57 7.63
N PHE A 482 -16.54 29.30 7.66
CA PHE A 482 -17.33 28.69 8.71
C PHE A 482 -16.70 28.93 10.10
N LYS A 483 -15.38 28.73 10.22
CA LYS A 483 -14.61 29.05 11.44
C LYS A 483 -14.73 30.51 11.84
N LYS A 484 -14.53 31.42 10.88
CA LYS A 484 -14.58 32.87 11.10
C LYS A 484 -15.95 33.32 11.62
N GLU A 485 -17.03 32.82 11.01
CA GLU A 485 -18.40 33.19 11.37
C GLU A 485 -18.83 32.62 12.73
N LEU A 486 -18.41 31.40 13.06
CA LEU A 486 -18.69 30.81 14.37
C LEU A 486 -17.75 31.28 15.49
N SER A 487 -16.78 32.16 15.20
CA SER A 487 -15.78 32.64 16.17
C SER A 487 -15.05 31.50 16.89
N LEU A 488 -14.59 30.50 16.12
CA LEU A 488 -13.95 29.27 16.61
C LEU A 488 -12.43 29.33 16.71
#